data_AF-A0A7J6FSP3-F1
#
_entry.id   AF-A0A7J6FSP3-F1
#
_cell.length_a   1.000
_cell.length_b   1.000
_cell.length_c   1.000
_cell.angle_alpha   90.00
_cell.angle_beta   90.00
_cell.angle_gamma   90.00
#
_symmetry.space_group_name_H-M   'P 1'
#
loop_
_entity.id
_entity.type
_entity.pdbx_description
1 polymer ?
#
loop_
_entity_poly.entity_id
_entity_poly.type
_entity_poly.pdbx_seq_one_letter_code
_entity_poly.pdbx_strand_id
1 'polypeptide(L)'
;MSSIVYDKIVKCISEAQSDNYDAQERALQALASITKVSPQNRNLVAQSELGAIQALLNLIKSSSSSTIQVLSLAILFNLSLNPGLKKSLASMETISHLNSMIASLETISQESGKLASSLVCSLAMNDKNKAKFGVAGTVELLIEAISLGSNDDQHGFGMSLMAKHHLLSSLAELVQFHGNSTLAVRSGAVQTLMDVVESDKGEELSGTCVAVLCLVAKFDEGLNEIKTTEWMVSRMVNVVKGRCMMSKEGAAEILIRLFDESEECVRDAMRLPEFLTVLADLSVRGSTKAREKASLLMKKMTEVDLDFGLDSYHPM
;
A
#
# COMPACT_ATOMS: atom_id res chain seq x y z
N MET A 1 -12.80 -16.24 -35.58
CA MET A 1 -12.63 -16.55 -34.13
C MET A 1 -13.01 -15.37 -33.23
N SER A 2 -12.76 -14.10 -33.59
CA SER A 2 -13.14 -12.95 -32.75
C SER A 2 -14.67 -12.73 -32.62
N SER A 3 -15.48 -13.10 -33.62
CA SER A 3 -16.95 -12.97 -33.56
C SER A 3 -17.58 -13.79 -32.42
N ILE A 4 -17.23 -15.07 -32.28
CA ILE A 4 -17.84 -15.96 -31.27
C ILE A 4 -17.56 -15.46 -29.85
N VAL A 5 -16.34 -14.98 -29.59
CA VAL A 5 -15.97 -14.43 -28.29
C VAL A 5 -16.71 -13.12 -28.03
N TYR A 6 -16.82 -12.26 -29.04
CA TYR A 6 -17.58 -11.02 -28.95
C TYR A 6 -19.08 -11.28 -28.66
N ASP A 7 -19.71 -12.17 -29.42
CA ASP A 7 -21.13 -12.52 -29.24
C ASP A 7 -21.39 -13.10 -27.83
N LYS A 8 -20.46 -13.92 -27.34
CA LYS A 8 -20.50 -14.43 -25.96
C LYS A 8 -20.36 -13.31 -24.94
N ILE A 9 -19.44 -12.36 -25.14
CA ILE A 9 -19.27 -11.19 -24.25
C ILE A 9 -20.56 -10.38 -24.18
N VAL A 10 -21.13 -10.01 -25.34
CA VAL A 10 -22.37 -9.22 -25.44
C VAL A 10 -23.51 -9.94 -24.72
N LYS A 11 -23.68 -11.24 -24.96
CA LYS A 11 -24.70 -12.04 -24.28
C LYS A 11 -24.49 -12.04 -22.76
N CYS A 12 -23.27 -12.25 -22.28
CA CYS A 12 -23.01 -12.25 -20.84
C CYS A 12 -23.24 -10.87 -20.21
N ILE A 13 -22.91 -9.77 -20.89
CA ILE A 13 -23.17 -8.42 -20.36
C ILE A 13 -24.68 -8.17 -20.24
N SER A 14 -25.48 -8.63 -21.20
CA SER A 14 -26.93 -8.54 -21.14
C SER A 14 -27.52 -9.40 -20.01
N GLU A 15 -27.06 -10.64 -19.86
CA GLU A 15 -27.54 -11.55 -18.80
C GLU A 15 -27.12 -11.07 -17.40
N ALA A 16 -25.94 -10.46 -17.27
CA ALA A 16 -25.47 -9.86 -16.01
C ALA A 16 -26.34 -8.67 -15.55
N GLN A 17 -27.09 -8.04 -16.44
CA GLN A 17 -28.01 -6.94 -16.14
C GLN A 17 -29.46 -7.41 -15.94
N SER A 18 -29.73 -8.72 -16.04
CA SER A 18 -31.09 -9.25 -15.86
C SER A 18 -31.44 -9.42 -14.38
N ASP A 19 -32.75 -9.45 -14.09
CA ASP A 19 -33.28 -9.72 -12.74
C ASP A 19 -33.24 -11.22 -12.37
N ASN A 20 -32.75 -12.08 -13.27
CA ASN A 20 -32.61 -13.51 -13.00
C ASN A 20 -31.25 -13.78 -12.35
N TYR A 21 -31.27 -14.05 -11.05
CA TYR A 21 -30.08 -14.29 -10.25
C TYR A 21 -29.15 -15.39 -10.82
N ASP A 22 -29.69 -16.54 -11.22
CA ASP A 22 -28.90 -17.65 -11.76
C ASP A 22 -28.28 -17.32 -13.12
N ALA A 23 -28.98 -16.55 -13.96
CA ALA A 23 -28.45 -16.07 -15.23
C ALA A 23 -27.35 -15.03 -15.00
N GLN A 24 -27.59 -14.10 -14.08
CA GLN A 24 -26.64 -13.06 -13.71
C GLN A 24 -25.34 -13.65 -13.15
N GLU A 25 -25.41 -14.59 -12.20
CA GLU A 25 -24.23 -15.22 -11.62
C GLU A 25 -23.42 -15.99 -12.70
N ARG A 26 -24.08 -16.84 -13.51
CA ARG A 26 -23.41 -17.57 -14.60
C ARG A 26 -22.75 -16.64 -15.61
N ALA A 27 -23.40 -15.54 -15.94
CA ALA A 27 -22.87 -14.55 -16.86
C ALA A 27 -21.63 -13.85 -16.30
N LEU A 28 -21.66 -13.47 -15.02
CA LEU A 28 -20.52 -12.87 -14.34
C LEU A 28 -19.34 -13.85 -14.20
N GLN A 29 -19.59 -15.13 -13.88
CA GLN A 29 -18.56 -16.18 -13.87
C GLN A 29 -17.88 -16.33 -15.25
N ALA A 30 -18.68 -16.30 -16.32
CA ALA A 30 -18.16 -16.34 -17.69
C ALA A 30 -17.33 -15.09 -18.02
N LEU A 31 -17.80 -13.89 -17.67
CA LEU A 31 -17.08 -12.63 -17.88
C LEU A 31 -15.77 -12.58 -17.08
N ALA A 32 -15.77 -13.04 -15.84
CA ALA A 32 -14.57 -13.13 -15.01
C ALA A 32 -13.53 -14.03 -15.69
N SER A 33 -13.95 -15.18 -16.21
CA SER A 33 -13.07 -16.11 -16.96
C SER A 33 -12.53 -15.49 -18.25
N ILE A 34 -13.39 -14.82 -19.02
CA ILE A 34 -13.06 -14.18 -20.31
C ILE A 34 -12.06 -13.03 -20.12
N THR A 35 -12.25 -12.21 -19.10
CA THR A 35 -11.40 -11.04 -18.80
C THR A 35 -10.08 -11.43 -18.13
N LYS A 36 -10.02 -12.56 -17.42
CA LYS A 36 -8.78 -13.05 -16.79
C LYS A 36 -7.68 -13.31 -17.81
N VAL A 37 -8.01 -13.87 -18.97
CA VAL A 37 -7.04 -14.49 -19.88
C VAL A 37 -6.48 -13.58 -20.99
N SER A 38 -7.18 -12.51 -21.40
CA SER A 38 -6.80 -11.76 -22.61
C SER A 38 -7.00 -10.24 -22.49
N PRO A 39 -5.97 -9.42 -22.76
CA PRO A 39 -6.11 -7.97 -22.88
C PRO A 39 -7.11 -7.53 -23.95
N GLN A 40 -7.22 -8.27 -25.06
CA GLN A 40 -8.20 -7.98 -26.12
C GLN A 40 -9.63 -8.17 -25.60
N ASN A 41 -9.90 -9.24 -24.85
CA ASN A 41 -11.21 -9.48 -24.26
C ASN A 41 -11.58 -8.39 -23.25
N ARG A 42 -10.61 -7.92 -22.46
CA ARG A 42 -10.82 -6.78 -21.53
C ARG A 42 -11.25 -5.53 -22.29
N ASN A 43 -10.62 -5.22 -23.43
CA ASN A 43 -11.03 -4.10 -24.28
C ASN A 43 -12.45 -4.29 -24.82
N LEU A 44 -12.79 -5.48 -25.33
CA LEU A 44 -14.13 -5.76 -25.85
C LEU A 44 -15.22 -5.59 -24.79
N VAL A 45 -14.98 -6.06 -23.56
CA VAL A 45 -15.91 -5.86 -22.44
C VAL A 45 -16.03 -4.37 -22.11
N ALA A 46 -14.91 -3.66 -21.97
CA ALA A 46 -14.90 -2.24 -21.59
C ALA A 46 -15.52 -1.30 -22.65
N GLN A 47 -15.43 -1.67 -23.93
CA GLN A 47 -15.96 -0.90 -25.07
C GLN A 47 -17.37 -1.32 -25.47
N SER A 48 -17.99 -2.30 -24.80
CA SER A 48 -19.32 -2.75 -25.13
C SER A 48 -20.35 -1.63 -24.98
N GLU A 49 -21.18 -1.44 -26.01
CA GLU A 49 -22.27 -0.47 -26.03
C GLU A 49 -23.35 -0.74 -24.96
N LEU A 50 -23.35 -1.94 -24.37
CA LEU A 50 -24.24 -2.33 -23.27
C LEU A 50 -23.82 -1.76 -21.90
N GLY A 51 -22.80 -0.89 -21.85
CA GLY A 51 -22.43 -0.17 -20.63
C GLY A 51 -21.86 -1.07 -19.52
N ALA A 52 -21.04 -2.06 -19.88
CA ALA A 52 -20.57 -3.10 -18.97
C ALA A 52 -19.94 -2.56 -17.66
N ILE A 53 -19.12 -1.50 -17.74
CA ILE A 53 -18.49 -0.91 -16.55
C ILE A 53 -19.55 -0.37 -15.59
N GLN A 54 -20.53 0.39 -16.09
CA GLN A 54 -21.59 0.94 -15.23
C GLN A 54 -22.46 -0.17 -14.63
N ALA A 55 -22.78 -1.20 -15.42
CA ALA A 55 -23.50 -2.37 -14.91
C ALA A 55 -22.75 -3.03 -13.75
N LEU A 56 -21.45 -3.26 -13.89
CA LEU A 56 -20.61 -3.83 -12.83
C LEU A 56 -20.53 -2.93 -11.59
N LEU A 57 -20.42 -1.60 -11.78
CA LEU A 57 -20.43 -0.63 -10.67
C LEU A 57 -21.78 -0.63 -9.91
N ASN A 58 -22.89 -0.76 -10.62
CA ASN A 58 -24.19 -0.89 -9.98
C ASN A 58 -24.28 -2.19 -9.18
N LEU A 59 -23.78 -3.30 -9.73
CA LEU A 59 -23.79 -4.60 -9.05
C LEU A 59 -22.95 -4.63 -7.78
N ILE A 60 -21.78 -3.99 -7.74
CA ILE A 60 -20.98 -3.93 -6.50
C ILE A 60 -21.68 -3.12 -5.40
N LYS A 61 -22.54 -2.17 -5.78
CA LYS A 61 -23.27 -1.28 -4.87
C LYS A 61 -24.59 -1.89 -4.37
N SER A 62 -25.40 -2.44 -5.27
CA SER A 62 -26.79 -2.81 -4.97
C SER A 62 -26.99 -4.29 -4.65
N SER A 63 -25.99 -5.14 -4.94
CA SER A 63 -26.13 -6.58 -4.72
C SER A 63 -26.13 -6.92 -3.24
N SER A 64 -27.19 -7.61 -2.80
CA SER A 64 -27.23 -8.29 -1.50
C SER A 64 -26.41 -9.60 -1.50
N SER A 65 -26.03 -10.10 -2.68
CA SER A 65 -25.19 -11.29 -2.83
C SER A 65 -23.71 -10.94 -2.83
N SER A 66 -22.97 -11.53 -1.91
CA SER A 66 -21.51 -11.45 -1.84
C SER A 66 -20.86 -12.06 -3.08
N THR A 67 -21.41 -13.15 -3.62
CA THR A 67 -20.89 -13.80 -4.83
C THR A 67 -20.93 -12.86 -6.04
N ILE A 68 -22.05 -12.18 -6.26
CA ILE A 68 -22.20 -11.22 -7.36
C ILE A 68 -21.25 -10.03 -7.18
N GLN A 69 -21.13 -9.52 -5.95
CA GLN A 69 -20.22 -8.41 -5.64
C GLN A 69 -18.75 -8.81 -5.92
N VAL A 70 -18.33 -10.00 -5.46
CA VAL A 70 -16.98 -10.55 -5.70
C VAL A 70 -16.71 -10.74 -7.20
N LEU A 71 -17.63 -11.35 -7.94
CA LEU A 71 -17.45 -11.55 -9.38
C LEU A 71 -17.38 -10.21 -10.12
N SER A 72 -18.21 -9.24 -9.75
CA SER A 72 -18.22 -7.91 -10.36
C SER A 72 -16.91 -7.16 -10.10
N LEU A 73 -16.42 -7.17 -8.85
CA LEU A 73 -15.11 -6.62 -8.50
C LEU A 73 -13.96 -7.34 -9.23
N ALA A 74 -14.01 -8.66 -9.35
CA ALA A 74 -12.99 -9.44 -10.05
C ALA A 74 -12.92 -9.07 -11.54
N ILE A 75 -14.07 -8.84 -12.18
CA ILE A 75 -14.11 -8.36 -13.57
C ILE A 75 -13.51 -6.95 -13.65
N LEU A 76 -13.92 -6.02 -12.79
CA LEU A 76 -13.37 -4.65 -12.77
C LEU A 76 -11.84 -4.65 -12.54
N PHE A 77 -11.34 -5.47 -11.62
CA PHE A 77 -9.92 -5.70 -11.41
C PHE A 77 -9.23 -6.26 -12.66
N ASN A 78 -9.81 -7.28 -13.29
CA ASN A 78 -9.25 -7.80 -14.54
C ASN A 78 -9.18 -6.73 -15.63
N LEU A 79 -10.20 -5.87 -15.75
CA LEU A 79 -10.18 -4.75 -16.69
C LEU A 79 -9.07 -3.75 -16.33
N SER A 80 -8.87 -3.43 -15.04
CA SER A 80 -7.83 -2.49 -14.60
C SER A 80 -6.42 -2.98 -14.90
N LEU A 81 -6.19 -4.30 -15.05
CA LEU A 81 -4.91 -4.84 -15.50
C LEU A 81 -4.47 -4.34 -16.89
N ASN A 82 -5.38 -3.79 -17.70
CA ASN A 82 -5.03 -3.12 -18.95
C ASN A 82 -4.67 -1.63 -18.69
N PRO A 83 -3.42 -1.18 -18.95
CA PRO A 83 -3.02 0.21 -18.70
C PRO A 83 -3.90 1.25 -19.39
N GLY A 84 -4.40 0.96 -20.60
CA GLY A 84 -5.27 1.87 -21.36
C GLY A 84 -6.63 2.12 -20.72
N LEU A 85 -7.11 1.21 -19.85
CA LEU A 85 -8.41 1.30 -19.19
C LEU A 85 -8.33 1.94 -17.78
N LYS A 86 -7.15 2.00 -17.15
CA LYS A 86 -7.01 2.52 -15.78
C LYS A 86 -7.54 3.95 -15.62
N LYS A 87 -7.33 4.82 -16.61
CA LYS A 87 -7.76 6.22 -16.54
C LYS A 87 -9.29 6.36 -16.58
N SER A 88 -9.98 5.57 -17.40
CA SER A 88 -11.44 5.60 -17.51
C SER A 88 -12.12 4.90 -16.35
N LEU A 89 -11.53 3.82 -15.84
CA LEU A 89 -12.03 3.10 -14.66
C LEU A 89 -11.93 3.93 -13.38
N ALA A 90 -10.93 4.81 -13.26
CA ALA A 90 -10.77 5.72 -12.11
C ALA A 90 -11.62 7.01 -12.25
N SER A 91 -12.93 6.85 -12.43
CA SER A 91 -13.91 7.94 -12.27
C SER A 91 -14.12 8.24 -10.78
N MET A 92 -14.55 9.46 -10.44
CA MET A 92 -14.86 9.80 -9.03
C MET A 92 -15.95 8.90 -8.46
N GLU A 93 -16.91 8.48 -9.29
CA GLU A 93 -17.94 7.52 -8.92
C GLU A 93 -17.33 6.16 -8.55
N THR A 94 -16.48 5.59 -9.40
CA THR A 94 -15.80 4.32 -9.08
C THR A 94 -15.01 4.44 -7.78
N ILE A 95 -14.23 5.51 -7.63
CA ILE A 95 -13.40 5.73 -6.44
C ILE A 95 -14.27 5.83 -5.19
N SER A 96 -15.38 6.56 -5.25
CA SER A 96 -16.31 6.71 -4.12
C SER A 96 -16.93 5.36 -3.71
N HIS A 97 -17.31 4.51 -4.67
CA HIS A 97 -17.81 3.17 -4.35
C HIS A 97 -16.73 2.30 -3.71
N LEU A 98 -15.50 2.32 -4.23
CA LEU A 98 -14.39 1.57 -3.62
C LEU A 98 -14.07 2.06 -2.21
N ASN A 99 -14.08 3.37 -1.99
CA ASN A 99 -13.92 3.96 -0.66
C ASN A 99 -15.04 3.49 0.29
N SER A 100 -16.30 3.50 -0.15
CA SER A 100 -17.42 2.99 0.67
C SER A 100 -17.23 1.52 1.05
N MET A 101 -16.68 0.69 0.16
CA MET A 101 -16.38 -0.71 0.48
C MET A 101 -15.23 -0.85 1.47
N ILE A 102 -14.16 -0.07 1.32
CA ILE A 102 -13.02 -0.07 2.25
C ILE A 102 -13.46 0.42 3.64
N ALA A 103 -14.33 1.43 3.72
CA ALA A 103 -14.93 1.89 4.97
C ALA A 103 -15.82 0.82 5.64
N SER A 104 -16.31 -0.16 4.87
CA SER A 104 -17.26 -1.19 5.34
C SER A 104 -16.60 -2.56 5.47
N LEU A 105 -15.26 -2.64 5.57
CA LEU A 105 -14.51 -3.91 5.63
C LEU A 105 -14.96 -4.86 6.74
N GLU A 106 -15.58 -4.33 7.80
CA GLU A 106 -16.16 -5.11 8.90
C GLU A 106 -17.40 -5.93 8.51
N THR A 107 -18.13 -5.48 7.50
CA THR A 107 -19.44 -6.03 7.13
C THR A 107 -19.43 -6.75 5.79
N ILE A 108 -18.50 -6.40 4.90
CA ILE A 108 -18.39 -7.03 3.58
C ILE A 108 -17.58 -8.33 3.65
N SER A 109 -17.70 -9.16 2.60
CA SER A 109 -16.89 -10.37 2.51
C SER A 109 -15.40 -10.03 2.42
N GLN A 110 -14.56 -10.87 3.03
CA GLN A 110 -13.10 -10.69 2.99
C GLN A 110 -12.55 -10.63 1.55
N GLU A 111 -13.13 -11.42 0.63
CA GLU A 111 -12.73 -11.41 -0.78
C GLU A 111 -13.17 -10.11 -1.48
N SER A 112 -14.36 -9.58 -1.16
CA SER A 112 -14.79 -8.26 -1.65
C SER A 112 -13.84 -7.16 -1.20
N GLY A 113 -13.48 -7.13 0.09
CA GLY A 113 -12.55 -6.16 0.64
C GLY A 113 -11.17 -6.24 -0.02
N LYS A 114 -10.64 -7.45 -0.16
CA LYS A 114 -9.38 -7.72 -0.86
C LYS A 114 -9.42 -7.23 -2.31
N LEU A 115 -10.47 -7.54 -3.07
CA LEU A 115 -10.58 -7.12 -4.47
C LEU A 115 -10.77 -5.61 -4.61
N ALA A 116 -11.53 -4.97 -3.71
CA ALA A 116 -11.68 -3.52 -3.68
C ALA A 116 -10.33 -2.82 -3.48
N SER A 117 -9.57 -3.22 -2.46
CA SER A 117 -8.22 -2.69 -2.22
C SER A 117 -7.27 -3.00 -3.38
N SER A 118 -7.32 -4.22 -3.95
CA SER A 118 -6.51 -4.59 -5.12
C SER A 118 -6.82 -3.72 -6.34
N LEU A 119 -8.08 -3.37 -6.55
CA LEU A 119 -8.52 -2.50 -7.63
C LEU A 119 -8.06 -1.05 -7.39
N VAL A 120 -8.13 -0.53 -6.15
CA VAL A 120 -7.53 0.78 -5.80
C VAL A 120 -6.04 0.81 -6.15
N CYS A 121 -5.27 -0.17 -5.66
CA CYS A 121 -3.84 -0.27 -5.97
C CYS A 121 -3.58 -0.32 -7.49
N SER A 122 -4.31 -1.18 -8.22
CA SER A 122 -4.17 -1.32 -9.67
C SER A 122 -4.46 -0.01 -10.41
N LEU A 123 -5.51 0.71 -10.03
CA LEU A 123 -5.86 2.00 -10.66
C LEU A 123 -4.86 3.10 -10.30
N ALA A 124 -4.30 3.08 -9.08
CA ALA A 124 -3.30 4.03 -8.62
C ALA A 124 -1.95 3.88 -9.35
N MET A 125 -1.62 2.70 -9.90
CA MET A 125 -0.42 2.49 -10.75
C MET A 125 -0.38 3.36 -12.01
N ASN A 126 -1.48 4.06 -12.35
CA ASN A 126 -1.44 5.14 -13.32
C ASN A 126 -1.32 6.47 -12.59
N ASP A 127 -0.19 7.16 -12.75
CA ASP A 127 0.09 8.42 -12.05
C ASP A 127 -1.00 9.49 -12.23
N LYS A 128 -1.69 9.50 -13.38
CA LYS A 128 -2.79 10.44 -13.65
C LYS A 128 -4.02 10.22 -12.77
N ASN A 129 -4.11 9.08 -12.09
CA ASN A 129 -5.19 8.75 -11.18
C ASN A 129 -4.86 9.10 -9.72
N LYS A 130 -3.58 9.17 -9.33
CA LYS A 130 -3.16 9.32 -7.92
C LYS A 130 -3.78 10.57 -7.25
N ALA A 131 -3.73 11.71 -7.93
CA ALA A 131 -4.33 12.94 -7.41
C ALA A 131 -5.86 12.85 -7.20
N LYS A 132 -6.58 12.09 -8.04
CA LYS A 132 -8.03 11.90 -7.88
C LYS A 132 -8.36 11.10 -6.62
N PHE A 133 -7.58 10.07 -6.32
CA PHE A 133 -7.74 9.30 -5.08
C PHE A 133 -7.47 10.17 -3.85
N GLY A 134 -6.47 11.05 -3.88
CA GLY A 134 -6.25 12.04 -2.82
C GLY A 134 -7.45 12.98 -2.64
N VAL A 135 -7.96 13.56 -3.73
CA VAL A 135 -9.16 14.44 -3.68
C VAL A 135 -10.40 13.70 -3.16
N ALA A 136 -10.50 12.39 -3.40
CA ALA A 136 -11.61 11.57 -2.94
C ALA A 136 -11.48 11.13 -1.46
N GLY A 137 -10.42 11.52 -0.75
CA GLY A 137 -10.18 11.12 0.64
C GLY A 137 -9.74 9.66 0.81
N THR A 138 -9.24 9.02 -0.26
CA THR A 138 -8.86 7.61 -0.20
C THR A 138 -7.62 7.38 0.66
N VAL A 139 -6.70 8.35 0.75
CA VAL A 139 -5.44 8.19 1.50
C VAL A 139 -5.73 8.10 3.00
N GLU A 140 -6.53 9.03 3.49
CA GLU A 140 -6.99 9.15 4.87
C GLU A 140 -7.76 7.90 5.29
N LEU A 141 -8.68 7.46 4.44
CA LEU A 141 -9.46 6.24 4.65
C LEU A 141 -8.58 4.98 4.75
N LEU A 142 -7.54 4.86 3.92
CA LEU A 142 -6.63 3.72 3.99
C LEU A 142 -5.85 3.71 5.30
N ILE A 143 -5.41 4.87 5.80
CA ILE A 143 -4.69 4.97 7.07
C ILE A 143 -5.59 4.60 8.24
N GLU A 144 -6.83 5.10 8.25
CA GLU A 144 -7.85 4.72 9.23
C GLU A 144 -8.09 3.20 9.23
N ALA A 145 -8.30 2.60 8.05
CA ALA A 145 -8.51 1.16 7.94
C ALA A 145 -7.30 0.32 8.40
N ILE A 146 -6.07 0.78 8.14
CA ILE A 146 -4.84 0.12 8.63
C ILE A 146 -4.75 0.24 10.16
N SER A 147 -5.06 1.40 10.73
CA SER A 147 -5.05 1.65 12.17
C SER A 147 -6.05 0.75 12.89
N LEU A 148 -7.30 0.70 12.43
CA LEU A 148 -8.35 -0.17 12.97
C LEU A 148 -7.92 -1.64 12.94
N GLY A 149 -7.44 -2.12 11.80
CA GLY A 149 -6.97 -3.50 11.67
C GLY A 149 -5.81 -3.84 12.60
N SER A 150 -5.02 -2.86 13.05
CA SER A 150 -3.87 -3.10 13.95
C SER A 150 -4.32 -3.35 15.39
N ASN A 151 -5.50 -2.85 15.77
CA ASN A 151 -6.09 -2.94 17.12
C ASN A 151 -7.10 -4.11 17.27
N ASP A 152 -7.24 -4.94 16.24
CA ASP A 152 -8.23 -6.02 16.09
C ASP A 152 -8.23 -7.05 17.24
N ASP A 153 -7.09 -7.29 17.87
CA ASP A 153 -6.98 -8.25 18.98
C ASP A 153 -7.79 -7.83 20.22
N GLN A 154 -8.22 -6.55 20.31
CA GLN A 154 -9.04 -6.05 21.41
C GLN A 154 -10.55 -6.01 21.11
N HIS A 155 -10.96 -6.04 19.84
CA HIS A 155 -12.35 -5.80 19.43
C HIS A 155 -13.06 -7.03 18.83
N GLY A 156 -12.36 -8.17 18.71
CA GLY A 156 -12.95 -9.43 18.23
C GLY A 156 -13.27 -9.45 16.72
N PHE A 157 -12.92 -8.39 16.00
CA PHE A 157 -12.87 -8.35 14.55
C PHE A 157 -11.49 -8.82 14.08
N GLY A 158 -11.43 -9.63 13.03
CA GLY A 158 -10.17 -10.16 12.50
C GLY A 158 -10.05 -9.82 11.04
N MET A 159 -9.57 -8.62 10.71
CA MET A 159 -9.16 -8.28 9.35
C MET A 159 -8.05 -9.25 8.95
N SER A 160 -8.29 -10.01 7.88
CA SER A 160 -7.30 -10.96 7.37
C SER A 160 -5.99 -10.23 7.06
N LEU A 161 -4.87 -10.87 7.37
CA LEU A 161 -3.53 -10.38 7.04
C LEU A 161 -3.41 -10.00 5.54
N MET A 162 -4.07 -10.75 4.66
CA MET A 162 -4.10 -10.42 3.23
C MET A 162 -4.80 -9.09 2.94
N ALA A 163 -5.91 -8.78 3.62
CA ALA A 163 -6.60 -7.52 3.44
C ALA A 163 -5.71 -6.34 3.88
N LYS A 164 -4.99 -6.47 5.01
CA LYS A 164 -4.00 -5.50 5.49
C LYS A 164 -2.89 -5.27 4.46
N HIS A 165 -2.33 -6.34 3.87
CA HIS A 165 -1.35 -6.21 2.80
C HIS A 165 -1.88 -5.44 1.58
N HIS A 166 -3.12 -5.68 1.17
CA HIS A 166 -3.71 -4.96 0.03
C HIS A 166 -3.98 -3.48 0.33
N LEU A 167 -4.37 -3.14 1.56
CA LEU A 167 -4.48 -1.74 2.00
C LEU A 167 -3.12 -1.04 1.97
N LEU A 168 -2.09 -1.67 2.56
CA LEU A 168 -0.73 -1.14 2.56
C LEU A 168 -0.15 -1.01 1.15
N SER A 169 -0.43 -1.97 0.25
CA SER A 169 0.00 -1.90 -1.15
C SER A 169 -0.69 -0.76 -1.91
N SER A 170 -1.97 -0.50 -1.59
CA SER A 170 -2.70 0.64 -2.14
C SER A 170 -2.12 1.97 -1.66
N LEU A 171 -1.83 2.07 -0.35
CA LEU A 171 -1.21 3.24 0.25
C LEU A 171 0.18 3.49 -0.36
N ALA A 172 1.01 2.46 -0.47
CA ALA A 172 2.34 2.53 -1.10
C ALA A 172 2.27 3.08 -2.54
N GLU A 173 1.27 2.68 -3.32
CA GLU A 173 1.11 3.21 -4.67
C GLU A 173 0.68 4.69 -4.66
N LEU A 174 -0.24 5.06 -3.78
CA LEU A 174 -0.79 6.41 -3.71
C LEU A 174 0.23 7.44 -3.21
N VAL A 175 1.03 7.12 -2.19
CA VAL A 175 2.00 8.05 -1.57
C VAL A 175 3.22 8.33 -2.44
N GLN A 176 3.41 7.61 -3.56
CA GLN A 176 4.40 7.99 -4.57
C GLN A 176 4.11 9.35 -5.21
N PHE A 177 2.86 9.83 -5.14
CA PHE A 177 2.50 11.19 -5.53
C PHE A 177 2.66 12.13 -4.32
N HIS A 178 3.45 13.20 -4.47
CA HIS A 178 3.78 14.13 -3.39
C HIS A 178 2.56 14.63 -2.63
N GLY A 179 1.51 15.10 -3.33
CA GLY A 179 0.30 15.59 -2.66
C GLY A 179 -0.42 14.54 -1.81
N ASN A 180 -0.37 13.26 -2.21
CA ASN A 180 -0.92 12.17 -1.41
C ASN A 180 0.00 11.81 -0.23
N SER A 181 1.32 11.93 -0.40
CA SER A 181 2.25 11.76 0.72
C SER A 181 1.99 12.80 1.81
N THR A 182 1.76 14.06 1.43
CA THR A 182 1.34 15.13 2.35
C THR A 182 0.05 14.76 3.09
N LEU A 183 -0.99 14.30 2.39
CA LEU A 183 -2.23 13.85 3.02
C LEU A 183 -2.00 12.69 3.99
N ALA A 184 -1.14 11.74 3.62
CA ALA A 184 -0.83 10.60 4.47
C ALA A 184 -0.16 11.02 5.77
N VAL A 185 0.85 11.89 5.70
CA VAL A 185 1.55 12.43 6.88
C VAL A 185 0.58 13.12 7.82
N ARG A 186 -0.25 14.03 7.30
CA ARG A 186 -1.25 14.78 8.09
C ARG A 186 -2.30 13.90 8.75
N SER A 187 -2.51 12.70 8.21
CA SER A 187 -3.46 11.72 8.74
C SER A 187 -2.81 10.75 9.73
N GLY A 188 -1.56 10.99 10.14
CA GLY A 188 -0.87 10.16 11.13
C GLY A 188 -0.31 8.85 10.56
N ALA A 189 0.01 8.81 9.25
CA ALA A 189 0.57 7.61 8.63
C ALA A 189 1.85 7.12 9.33
N VAL A 190 2.74 8.04 9.75
CA VAL A 190 4.02 7.67 10.38
C VAL A 190 3.79 6.86 11.65
N GLN A 191 2.97 7.39 12.57
CA GLN A 191 2.66 6.67 13.82
C GLN A 191 1.90 5.37 13.55
N THR A 192 0.87 5.40 12.71
CA THR A 192 0.05 4.23 12.38
C THR A 192 0.90 3.08 11.82
N LEU A 193 1.82 3.36 10.89
CA LEU A 193 2.69 2.35 10.31
C LEU A 193 3.69 1.82 11.32
N MET A 194 4.17 2.65 12.23
CA MET A 194 5.07 2.21 13.29
C MET A 194 4.37 1.34 14.33
N ASP A 195 3.12 1.64 14.68
CA ASP A 195 2.32 0.79 15.57
C ASP A 195 2.12 -0.62 14.96
N VAL A 196 1.91 -0.69 13.64
CA VAL A 196 1.83 -1.97 12.91
C VAL A 196 3.17 -2.73 12.99
N VAL A 197 4.29 -2.03 12.76
CA VAL A 197 5.65 -2.61 12.79
C VAL A 197 6.00 -3.19 14.15
N GLU A 198 5.53 -2.57 15.24
CA GLU A 198 5.85 -2.94 16.62
C GLU A 198 4.86 -3.92 17.26
N SER A 199 3.74 -4.19 16.59
CA SER A 199 2.78 -5.19 17.05
C SER A 199 3.37 -6.62 17.05
N ASP A 200 2.86 -7.50 17.93
CA ASP A 200 3.31 -8.90 18.04
C ASP A 200 3.13 -9.72 16.73
N LYS A 201 2.22 -9.29 15.85
CA LYS A 201 1.97 -9.86 14.52
C LYS A 201 2.64 -9.06 13.39
N GLY A 202 3.41 -8.04 13.75
CA GLY A 202 4.01 -7.06 12.86
C GLY A 202 5.09 -7.62 11.94
N GLU A 203 5.66 -8.80 12.22
CA GLU A 203 6.76 -9.37 11.42
C GLU A 203 6.40 -9.53 9.93
N GLU A 204 5.17 -9.93 9.62
CA GLU A 204 4.72 -10.16 8.24
C GLU A 204 4.40 -8.84 7.49
N LEU A 205 3.93 -7.82 8.20
CA LEU A 205 3.56 -6.51 7.61
C LEU A 205 4.68 -5.48 7.67
N SER A 206 5.66 -5.68 8.55
CA SER A 206 6.72 -4.71 8.87
C SER A 206 7.48 -4.28 7.63
N GLY A 207 7.86 -5.23 6.77
CA GLY A 207 8.56 -4.89 5.52
C GLY A 207 7.76 -3.94 4.62
N THR A 208 6.44 -4.13 4.54
CA THR A 208 5.57 -3.27 3.70
C THR A 208 5.37 -1.90 4.37
N CYS A 209 5.18 -1.87 5.69
CA CYS A 209 5.02 -0.63 6.44
C CYS A 209 6.26 0.25 6.36
N VAL A 210 7.45 -0.34 6.57
CA VAL A 210 8.73 0.36 6.45
C VAL A 210 8.97 0.81 5.00
N ALA A 211 8.56 0.04 4.00
CA ALA A 211 8.63 0.48 2.61
C ALA A 211 7.75 1.72 2.36
N VAL A 212 6.54 1.79 2.94
CA VAL A 212 5.68 2.98 2.88
C VAL A 212 6.34 4.16 3.60
N LEU A 213 6.94 3.96 4.77
CA LEU A 213 7.72 5.00 5.46
C LEU A 213 8.86 5.53 4.59
N CYS A 214 9.61 4.66 3.90
CA CYS A 214 10.65 5.10 2.96
C CYS A 214 10.10 5.94 1.80
N LEU A 215 8.89 5.63 1.31
CA LEU A 215 8.23 6.39 0.25
C LEU A 215 7.80 7.77 0.75
N VAL A 216 7.19 7.83 1.93
CA VAL A 216 6.79 9.09 2.58
C VAL A 216 8.01 9.96 2.89
N ALA A 217 9.09 9.36 3.37
CA ALA A 217 10.34 10.05 3.66
C ALA A 217 10.99 10.68 2.41
N LYS A 218 10.62 10.31 1.18
CA LYS A 218 11.16 10.94 -0.05
C LYS A 218 10.80 12.43 -0.18
N PHE A 219 9.82 12.89 0.58
CA PHE A 219 9.36 14.27 0.60
C PHE A 219 9.64 14.90 1.97
N ASP A 220 9.95 16.19 2.00
CA ASP A 220 10.38 16.90 3.20
C ASP A 220 9.34 16.83 4.33
N GLU A 221 8.05 16.92 4.01
CA GLU A 221 6.97 16.83 5.02
C GLU A 221 7.00 15.47 5.74
N GLY A 222 7.21 14.39 4.99
CA GLY A 222 7.31 13.05 5.55
C GLY A 222 8.61 12.79 6.30
N LEU A 223 9.74 13.28 5.76
CA LEU A 223 11.04 13.15 6.42
C LEU A 223 11.08 13.93 7.74
N ASN A 224 10.53 15.15 7.76
CA ASN A 224 10.44 15.95 8.97
C ASN A 224 9.55 15.30 10.02
N GLU A 225 8.38 14.77 9.64
CA GLU A 225 7.51 14.04 10.58
C GLU A 225 8.23 12.84 11.21
N ILE A 226 8.92 12.03 10.38
CA ILE A 226 9.70 10.88 10.85
C ILE A 226 10.81 11.33 11.80
N LYS A 227 11.52 12.42 11.49
CA LYS A 227 12.58 12.99 12.33
C LYS A 227 12.07 13.48 13.68
N THR A 228 10.88 14.09 13.71
CA THR A 228 10.27 14.60 14.95
C THR A 228 9.50 13.55 15.74
N THR A 229 9.28 12.37 15.16
CA THR A 229 8.62 11.25 15.85
C THR A 229 9.52 10.73 16.97
N GLU A 230 8.96 10.61 18.17
CA GLU A 230 9.71 10.17 19.34
C GLU A 230 10.37 8.80 19.14
N TRP A 231 11.61 8.68 19.61
CA TRP A 231 12.40 7.46 19.60
C TRP A 231 12.61 6.83 18.21
N MET A 232 12.36 7.55 17.12
CA MET A 232 12.40 6.99 15.76
C MET A 232 13.73 6.29 15.45
N VAL A 233 14.87 6.86 15.86
CA VAL A 233 16.19 6.23 15.69
C VAL A 233 16.25 4.87 16.39
N SER A 234 15.85 4.80 17.66
CA SER A 234 15.82 3.55 18.43
C SER A 234 14.84 2.53 17.85
N ARG A 235 13.64 2.98 17.44
CA ARG A 235 12.64 2.13 16.78
C ARG A 235 13.19 1.53 15.49
N MET A 236 13.85 2.32 14.64
CA MET A 236 14.48 1.81 13.41
C MET A 236 15.62 0.82 13.69
N VAL A 237 16.47 1.07 14.70
CA VAL A 237 17.51 0.10 15.09
C VAL A 237 16.88 -1.24 15.54
N ASN A 238 15.75 -1.19 16.25
CA ASN A 238 14.98 -2.39 16.59
C ASN A 238 14.41 -3.11 15.37
N VAL A 239 13.97 -2.40 14.35
CA VAL A 239 13.53 -3.03 13.08
C VAL A 239 14.70 -3.73 12.37
N VAL A 240 15.90 -3.14 12.37
CA VAL A 240 17.11 -3.78 11.78
C VAL A 240 17.48 -5.09 12.53
N LYS A 241 17.20 -5.17 13.83
CA LYS A 241 17.37 -6.40 14.64
C LYS A 241 16.38 -7.51 14.29
N GLY A 242 15.26 -7.19 13.64
CA GLY A 242 14.24 -8.15 13.22
C GLY A 242 14.75 -9.21 12.24
N ARG A 243 13.87 -10.08 11.72
CA ARG A 243 14.27 -11.15 10.78
C ARG A 243 13.93 -10.84 9.33
N CYS A 244 12.94 -9.97 9.09
CA CYS A 244 12.50 -9.61 7.75
C CYS A 244 13.53 -8.72 7.04
N MET A 245 14.27 -9.27 6.07
CA MET A 245 15.33 -8.55 5.34
C MET A 245 14.83 -7.27 4.67
N MET A 246 13.61 -7.28 4.14
CA MET A 246 12.99 -6.10 3.53
C MET A 246 12.80 -4.96 4.54
N SER A 247 12.37 -5.28 5.76
CA SER A 247 12.25 -4.29 6.85
C SER A 247 13.62 -3.75 7.28
N LYS A 248 14.66 -4.60 7.35
CA LYS A 248 16.02 -4.17 7.68
C LYS A 248 16.57 -3.18 6.64
N GLU A 249 16.38 -3.49 5.36
CA GLU A 249 16.83 -2.62 4.26
C GLU A 249 16.15 -1.26 4.31
N GLY A 250 14.84 -1.23 4.55
CA GLY A 250 14.08 0.01 4.65
C GLY A 250 14.42 0.81 5.91
N ALA A 251 14.56 0.17 7.06
CA ALA A 251 14.93 0.83 8.31
C ALA A 251 16.34 1.44 8.23
N ALA A 252 17.29 0.73 7.62
CA ALA A 252 18.61 1.28 7.33
C ALA A 252 18.54 2.49 6.37
N GLU A 253 17.62 2.49 5.40
CA GLU A 253 17.41 3.65 4.52
C GLU A 253 16.89 4.86 5.30
N ILE A 254 15.91 4.66 6.18
CA ILE A 254 15.38 5.73 7.03
C ILE A 254 16.48 6.29 7.94
N LEU A 255 17.30 5.43 8.58
CA LEU A 255 18.43 5.87 9.41
C LEU A 255 19.43 6.71 8.63
N ILE A 256 19.78 6.32 7.39
CA ILE A 256 20.68 7.10 6.53
C ILE A 256 20.13 8.50 6.32
N ARG A 257 18.84 8.61 5.96
CA ARG A 257 18.18 9.90 5.72
C ARG A 257 18.15 10.75 7.00
N LEU A 258 17.86 10.16 8.15
CA LEU A 258 17.90 10.88 9.43
C LEU A 258 19.30 11.40 9.76
N PHE A 259 20.34 10.63 9.45
CA PHE A 259 21.72 11.03 9.67
C PHE A 259 22.19 12.09 8.68
N ASP A 260 21.64 12.14 7.46
CA ASP A 260 21.84 13.24 6.51
C ASP A 260 21.25 14.56 7.04
N GLU A 261 20.13 14.49 7.75
CA GLU A 261 19.38 15.66 8.20
C GLU A 261 19.75 16.17 9.60
N SER A 262 20.33 15.32 10.46
CA SER A 262 20.57 15.65 11.85
C SER A 262 21.72 14.84 12.46
N GLU A 263 22.79 15.53 12.85
CA GLU A 263 23.85 14.95 13.68
C GLU A 263 23.33 14.47 15.04
N GLU A 264 22.25 15.05 15.56
CA GLU A 264 21.62 14.57 16.80
C GLU A 264 21.10 13.15 16.64
N CYS A 265 20.52 12.81 15.48
CA CYS A 265 20.10 11.44 15.19
C CYS A 265 21.29 10.48 15.16
N VAL A 266 22.46 10.91 14.67
CA VAL A 266 23.70 10.11 14.73
C VAL A 266 24.12 9.89 16.18
N ARG A 267 24.13 10.94 17.00
CA ARG A 267 24.47 10.85 18.42
C ARG A 267 23.51 9.93 19.18
N ASP A 268 22.21 10.02 18.91
CA ASP A 268 21.21 9.15 19.51
C ASP A 268 21.42 7.70 19.16
N ALA A 269 21.78 7.40 17.91
CA ALA A 269 22.13 6.04 17.51
C ALA A 269 23.41 5.54 18.20
N MET A 270 24.42 6.38 18.35
CA MET A 270 25.67 6.04 19.04
C MET A 270 25.49 5.80 20.54
N ARG A 271 24.46 6.38 21.16
CA ARG A 271 24.08 6.12 22.55
C ARG A 271 23.42 4.76 22.76
N LEU A 272 22.93 4.12 21.69
CA LEU A 272 22.33 2.78 21.77
C LEU A 272 23.44 1.71 21.84
N PRO A 273 23.57 0.96 22.94
CA PRO A 273 24.66 0.00 23.12
C PRO A 273 24.76 -1.07 22.02
N GLU A 274 23.61 -1.47 21.46
CA GLU A 274 23.56 -2.50 20.43
C GLU A 274 23.90 -1.99 19.02
N PHE A 275 23.88 -0.68 18.77
CA PHE A 275 23.82 -0.16 17.39
C PHE A 275 24.98 -0.64 16.52
N LEU A 276 26.22 -0.58 17.05
CA LEU A 276 27.41 -1.08 16.38
C LEU A 276 27.33 -2.58 16.06
N THR A 277 26.83 -3.39 17.00
CA THR A 277 26.69 -4.84 16.80
C THR A 277 25.63 -5.17 15.74
N VAL A 278 24.55 -4.37 15.69
CA VAL A 278 23.48 -4.50 14.69
C VAL A 278 23.97 -4.15 13.30
N LEU A 279 24.75 -3.08 13.15
CA LEU A 279 25.37 -2.71 11.88
C LEU A 279 26.40 -3.74 11.42
N ALA A 280 27.21 -4.26 12.33
CA ALA A 280 28.17 -5.32 12.03
C ALA A 280 27.46 -6.58 11.52
N ASP A 281 26.39 -7.03 12.18
CA ASP A 281 25.58 -8.16 11.71
C ASP A 281 24.96 -7.87 10.34
N LEU A 282 24.38 -6.68 10.13
CA LEU A 282 23.80 -6.28 8.86
C LEU A 282 24.83 -6.26 7.72
N SER A 283 26.07 -5.83 8.00
CA SER A 283 27.17 -5.78 7.03
C SER A 283 27.67 -7.15 6.57
N VAL A 284 27.44 -8.19 7.38
CA VAL A 284 27.89 -9.56 7.08
C VAL A 284 26.73 -10.41 6.55
N ARG A 285 25.57 -10.37 7.22
CA ARG A 285 24.42 -11.23 6.95
C ARG A 285 23.33 -10.56 6.10
N GLY A 286 23.45 -9.27 5.84
CA GLY A 286 22.50 -8.52 5.03
C GLY A 286 22.51 -8.94 3.55
N SER A 287 21.43 -8.59 2.83
CA SER A 287 21.44 -8.58 1.37
C SER A 287 22.52 -7.62 0.84
N THR A 288 22.84 -7.68 -0.46
CA THR A 288 23.77 -6.71 -1.08
C THR A 288 23.37 -5.26 -0.78
N LYS A 289 22.08 -4.93 -0.91
CA LYS A 289 21.56 -3.59 -0.60
C LYS A 289 21.67 -3.23 0.89
N ALA A 290 21.42 -4.19 1.78
CA ALA A 290 21.54 -3.96 3.21
C ALA A 290 22.99 -3.71 3.63
N ARG A 291 23.95 -4.45 3.04
CA ARG A 291 25.39 -4.30 3.30
C ARG A 291 25.93 -2.96 2.81
N GLU A 292 25.48 -2.50 1.64
CA GLU A 292 25.79 -1.16 1.12
C GLU A 292 25.30 -0.07 2.09
N LYS A 293 24.06 -0.19 2.58
CA LYS A 293 23.49 0.76 3.55
C LYS A 293 24.22 0.72 4.89
N ALA A 294 24.56 -0.47 5.40
CA ALA A 294 25.35 -0.61 6.63
C ALA A 294 26.71 0.09 6.52
N SER A 295 27.38 -0.05 5.36
CA SER A 295 28.66 0.62 5.08
C SER A 295 28.52 2.13 5.07
N LEU A 296 27.42 2.66 4.51
CA LEU A 296 27.15 4.10 4.52
C LEU A 296 26.87 4.62 5.93
N LEU A 297 26.11 3.90 6.74
CA LEU A 297 25.86 4.26 8.15
C LEU A 297 27.15 4.33 8.96
N MET A 298 28.03 3.32 8.82
CA MET A 298 29.34 3.30 9.49
C MET A 298 30.23 4.48 9.07
N LYS A 299 30.22 4.85 7.77
CA LYS A 299 30.97 6.01 7.27
C LYS A 299 30.49 7.30 7.94
N LYS A 300 29.18 7.51 7.99
CA LYS A 300 28.56 8.70 8.59
C LYS A 300 28.88 8.86 10.07
N MET A 301 28.94 7.76 10.80
CA MET A 301 29.34 7.79 12.22
C MET A 301 30.79 8.23 12.40
N THR A 302 31.68 7.77 11.52
CA THR A 302 33.11 8.12 11.59
C THR A 302 33.34 9.60 11.28
N GLU A 303 32.58 10.17 10.35
CA GLU A 303 32.63 11.61 10.02
C GLU A 303 32.26 12.46 11.24
N VAL A 304 31.19 12.10 11.95
CA VAL A 304 30.74 12.81 13.15
C VAL A 304 31.73 12.65 14.31
N ASP A 305 32.29 11.46 14.53
CA ASP A 305 33.31 11.24 15.57
C ASP A 305 34.60 12.06 15.31
N LEU A 306 34.96 12.30 14.04
CA LEU A 306 36.12 13.10 13.66
C LEU A 306 35.90 14.61 13.91
N ASP A 307 34.71 15.13 13.65
CA ASP A 307 34.41 16.55 13.88
C ASP A 307 34.44 16.90 15.37
N PHE A 308 33.99 16.00 16.24
CA PHE A 308 34.10 16.18 17.70
C PHE A 308 35.52 15.99 18.25
N GLY A 309 36.36 15.19 17.58
CA GLY A 309 37.77 15.04 17.90
C GLY A 309 38.59 16.31 17.64
N LEU A 310 38.09 17.21 16.79
CA LEU A 310 38.73 18.49 16.46
C LEU A 310 38.25 19.64 17.35
N ASP A 311 36.97 19.65 17.76
CA ASP A 311 36.43 20.67 18.66
C ASP A 311 36.89 20.54 20.13
N SER A 312 37.48 19.40 20.50
CA SER A 312 38.08 19.17 21.82
C SER A 312 39.53 19.67 21.95
N TYR A 313 40.12 20.22 20.88
CA TYR A 313 41.45 20.83 20.87
C TYR A 313 41.38 22.37 20.75
N HIS A 314 40.81 23.04 21.76
CA HIS A 314 41.12 24.45 22.00
C HIS A 314 42.08 24.55 23.20
N PRO A 315 43.40 24.71 22.99
CA PRO A 315 44.30 25.04 24.09
C PRO A 315 44.01 26.47 24.56
N MET A 316 43.89 26.64 25.88
CA MET A 316 43.88 27.94 26.56
C MET A 316 45.15 28.75 26.28
#